data_AF-A0A9R1QVC6-F1
#
_entry.id   AF-A0A9R1QVC6-F1
#
_cell.length_a   1.000
_cell.length_b   1.000
_cell.length_c   1.000
_cell.angle_alpha   90.00
_cell.angle_beta   90.00
_cell.angle_gamma   90.00
#
_symmetry.space_group_name_H-M   'P 1'
#
loop_
_entity.id
_entity.type
_entity.pdbx_description
1 polymer ?
#
loop_
_entity_poly.entity_id
_entity_poly.type
_entity_poly.pdbx_seq_one_letter_code
_entity_poly.pdbx_strand_id
1 'polypeptide(L)'
;MQATKDILREEALIFVCEGFWRGNVPALFMYMPYTAIQFTVLHKLKTFASGSSRTEDHLHLSPYLSYVSGAIAGSAATVGSYPFDLLRTILASQGEPKFCVPSSVNYLHKKIVVKEYMANHFVLATVQVFKVYPNMRSALVDIVQTRGVRGLYAGLTPTLVEIIPYAGLQFGSYDTFKRSMMSWNRYRYGIEEDDSASSFQLFLCGFAAGTFSKAACHPLDVVKKRFQIEGLKRHPRYGARIESSTYKGMYHALTEIVVKEGFGGLYKGLFPSVVKSAPAGAVTFVAYEYISDWLESLLM
;
A
#
# COMPACT_ATOMS: atom_id res chain seq x y z
N MET A 1 14.87 -4.11 -10.56
CA MET A 1 16.11 -4.81 -10.14
C MET A 1 17.29 -3.87 -9.90
N GLN A 2 17.46 -2.75 -10.62
CA GLN A 2 18.55 -1.82 -10.33
C GLN A 2 18.44 -1.20 -8.92
N ALA A 3 17.25 -0.83 -8.44
CA ALA A 3 17.08 -0.34 -7.06
C ALA A 3 17.45 -1.39 -6.00
N THR A 4 17.09 -2.65 -6.21
CA THR A 4 17.51 -3.76 -5.33
C THR A 4 19.03 -3.95 -5.38
N LYS A 5 19.64 -3.84 -6.56
CA LYS A 5 21.10 -3.91 -6.71
C LYS A 5 21.80 -2.69 -6.09
N ASP A 6 21.21 -1.50 -6.18
CA ASP A 6 21.74 -0.28 -5.59
C ASP A 6 21.64 -0.37 -4.05
N ILE A 7 20.53 -0.89 -3.50
CA ILE A 7 20.37 -1.22 -2.08
C ILE A 7 21.40 -2.28 -1.65
N LEU A 8 21.49 -3.41 -2.37
CA LEU A 8 22.45 -4.49 -2.06
C LEU A 8 23.92 -4.09 -2.22
N ARG A 9 24.21 -3.02 -2.98
CA ARG A 9 25.56 -2.51 -3.24
C ARG A 9 25.93 -1.35 -2.30
N GLU A 10 24.96 -0.57 -1.85
CA GLU A 10 25.15 0.55 -0.90
C GLU A 10 25.03 0.10 0.58
N GLU A 11 24.30 -0.98 0.88
CA GLU A 11 24.00 -1.42 2.25
C GLU A 11 24.64 -2.78 2.57
N ALA A 12 25.32 -2.90 3.73
CA ALA A 12 25.72 -4.22 4.23
C ALA A 12 24.47 -5.08 4.50
N LEU A 13 24.51 -6.39 4.25
CA LEU A 13 23.37 -7.32 4.34
C LEU A 13 22.47 -7.13 5.58
N ILE A 14 23.06 -6.76 6.73
CA ILE A 14 22.35 -6.48 7.99
C ILE A 14 21.45 -5.24 7.88
N PHE A 15 21.94 -4.15 7.26
CA PHE A 15 21.18 -2.91 7.06
C PHE A 15 20.08 -3.05 6.00
N VAL A 16 20.30 -3.88 4.97
CA VAL A 16 19.27 -4.23 3.96
C VAL A 16 18.05 -4.85 4.59
N CYS A 17 18.27 -5.77 5.53
CA CYS A 17 17.19 -6.39 6.29
C CYS A 17 16.42 -5.34 7.08
N GLU A 18 17.10 -4.49 7.86
CA GLU A 18 16.43 -3.44 8.64
C GLU A 18 15.65 -2.44 7.77
N GLY A 19 16.20 -2.05 6.62
CA GLY A 19 15.53 -1.21 5.63
C GLY A 19 14.24 -1.84 5.09
N PHE A 20 14.24 -3.15 4.81
CA PHE A 20 13.07 -3.89 4.32
C PHE A 20 11.94 -3.95 5.35
N TRP A 21 12.26 -3.99 6.65
CA TRP A 21 11.30 -4.04 7.75
C TRP A 21 10.80 -2.66 8.19
N ARG A 22 11.30 -1.56 7.60
CA ARG A 22 10.84 -0.20 7.93
C ARG A 22 9.36 -0.02 7.62
N GLY A 23 8.63 0.50 8.62
CA GLY A 23 7.18 0.68 8.55
C GLY A 23 6.37 -0.59 8.88
N ASN A 24 6.99 -1.72 9.25
CA ASN A 24 6.22 -2.90 9.63
C ASN A 24 5.50 -2.73 10.98
N VAL A 25 6.09 -2.03 11.95
CA VAL A 25 5.43 -1.74 13.23
C VAL A 25 4.09 -1.00 13.05
N PRO A 26 4.02 0.18 12.39
CA PRO A 26 2.73 0.83 12.14
C PRO A 26 1.79 -0.02 11.28
N ALA A 27 2.32 -0.88 10.38
CA ALA A 27 1.49 -1.81 9.64
C ALA A 27 0.76 -2.81 10.54
N LEU A 28 1.46 -3.41 11.51
CA LEU A 28 0.87 -4.34 12.47
C LEU A 28 -0.16 -3.65 13.37
N PHE A 29 0.17 -2.46 13.87
CA PHE A 29 -0.75 -1.64 14.67
C PHE A 29 -1.98 -1.20 13.89
N MET A 30 -1.90 -1.06 12.56
CA MET A 30 -3.03 -0.71 11.71
C MET A 30 -4.06 -1.84 11.59
N TYR A 31 -3.63 -3.11 11.55
CA TYR A 31 -4.53 -4.23 11.30
C TYR A 31 -5.61 -4.39 12.38
N MET A 32 -5.24 -4.24 13.66
CA MET A 32 -6.15 -4.38 14.80
C MET A 32 -7.36 -3.41 14.75
N PRO A 33 -7.18 -2.08 14.67
CA PRO A 33 -8.29 -1.15 14.57
C PRO A 33 -9.03 -1.27 13.24
N TYR A 34 -8.32 -1.59 12.14
CA TYR A 34 -8.94 -1.77 10.83
C TYR A 34 -9.96 -2.91 10.86
N THR A 35 -9.57 -4.11 11.31
CA THR A 35 -10.48 -5.26 11.36
C THR A 35 -11.60 -5.04 12.36
N ALA A 36 -11.32 -4.49 13.55
CA ALA A 36 -12.32 -4.22 14.57
C ALA A 36 -13.43 -3.27 14.06
N ILE A 37 -13.05 -2.15 13.42
CA ILE A 37 -14.01 -1.19 12.86
C ILE A 37 -14.76 -1.83 11.68
N GLN A 38 -14.04 -2.52 10.78
CA GLN A 38 -14.65 -3.14 9.61
C GLN A 38 -15.73 -4.15 10.01
N PHE A 39 -15.44 -5.07 10.94
CA PHE A 39 -16.41 -6.07 11.39
C PHE A 39 -17.58 -5.44 12.15
N THR A 40 -17.32 -4.44 12.99
CA THR A 40 -18.38 -3.74 13.74
C THR A 40 -19.35 -3.03 12.80
N VAL A 41 -18.81 -2.26 11.84
CA VAL A 41 -19.63 -1.53 10.86
C VAL A 41 -20.38 -2.50 9.96
N LEU A 42 -19.71 -3.56 9.49
CA LEU A 42 -20.35 -4.58 8.65
C LEU A 42 -21.49 -5.27 9.40
N HIS A 43 -21.30 -5.64 10.67
CA HIS A 43 -22.34 -6.24 11.50
C HIS A 43 -23.53 -5.29 11.63
N LYS A 44 -23.30 -4.02 11.97
CA LYS A 44 -24.36 -3.00 12.09
C LYS A 44 -25.12 -2.78 10.78
N LEU A 45 -24.42 -2.72 9.66
CA LEU A 45 -25.03 -2.57 8.33
C LEU A 45 -25.87 -3.79 7.96
N LYS A 46 -25.38 -5.00 8.21
CA LYS A 46 -26.14 -6.23 7.97
C LYS A 46 -27.39 -6.31 8.84
N THR A 47 -27.28 -6.01 10.14
CA THR A 47 -28.45 -5.99 11.04
C THR A 47 -29.46 -4.92 10.65
N PHE A 48 -29.00 -3.76 10.17
CA PHE A 48 -29.89 -2.70 9.67
C PHE A 48 -30.61 -3.13 8.38
N ALA A 49 -29.87 -3.73 7.43
CA ALA A 49 -30.43 -4.24 6.18
C ALA A 49 -31.45 -5.36 6.42
N SER A 50 -31.17 -6.28 7.35
CA SER A 50 -32.10 -7.34 7.76
C SER A 50 -33.28 -6.81 8.57
N GLY A 51 -33.10 -5.78 9.40
CA GLY A 51 -34.19 -5.18 10.18
C GLY A 51 -35.28 -4.49 9.34
N SER A 52 -34.97 -4.14 8.07
CA SER A 52 -35.95 -3.65 7.11
C SER A 52 -36.66 -4.76 6.32
N SER A 53 -36.14 -5.99 6.33
CA SER A 53 -36.74 -7.15 5.66
C SER A 53 -37.34 -8.11 6.69
N ARG A 54 -38.67 -8.08 6.81
CA ARG A 54 -39.47 -8.98 7.66
C ARG A 54 -39.58 -10.40 7.07
N THR A 55 -38.46 -11.00 6.69
CA THR A 55 -38.46 -12.35 6.11
C THR A 55 -37.28 -13.16 6.64
N GLU A 56 -37.60 -14.34 7.16
CA GLU A 56 -36.75 -15.32 7.86
C GLU A 56 -35.70 -15.99 6.95
N ASP A 57 -35.03 -15.26 6.06
CA ASP A 57 -33.92 -15.80 5.25
C ASP A 57 -32.59 -15.23 5.73
N HIS A 58 -32.05 -15.84 6.79
CA HIS A 58 -30.81 -15.44 7.45
C HIS A 58 -29.53 -15.51 6.58
N LEU A 59 -29.59 -15.74 5.25
CA LEU A 59 -28.40 -16.13 4.49
C LEU A 59 -28.17 -15.51 3.09
N HIS A 60 -29.12 -14.79 2.47
CA HIS A 60 -28.91 -14.31 1.09
C HIS A 60 -29.21 -12.82 0.89
N LEU A 61 -28.38 -11.97 1.49
CA LEU A 61 -28.32 -10.56 1.09
C LEU A 61 -27.83 -10.45 -0.36
N SER A 62 -28.53 -9.68 -1.21
CA SER A 62 -28.15 -9.47 -2.62
C SER A 62 -26.64 -9.19 -2.76
N PRO A 63 -25.93 -9.77 -3.74
CA PRO A 63 -24.48 -9.58 -3.92
C PRO A 63 -24.07 -8.10 -3.94
N TYR A 64 -24.91 -7.24 -4.51
CA TYR A 64 -24.71 -5.79 -4.57
C TYR A 64 -24.78 -5.13 -3.19
N LEU A 65 -25.73 -5.54 -2.33
CA LEU A 65 -25.86 -5.00 -0.97
C LEU A 65 -24.70 -5.48 -0.08
N SER A 66 -24.26 -6.73 -0.24
CA SER A 66 -23.05 -7.24 0.43
C SER A 66 -21.80 -6.48 0.00
N TYR A 67 -21.70 -6.17 -1.30
CA TYR A 67 -20.60 -5.38 -1.84
C TYR A 67 -20.59 -3.93 -1.32
N VAL A 68 -21.73 -3.24 -1.38
CA VAL A 68 -21.86 -1.86 -0.90
C VAL A 68 -21.63 -1.77 0.62
N SER A 69 -22.20 -2.69 1.40
CA SER A 69 -21.98 -2.72 2.86
C SER A 69 -20.52 -3.02 3.21
N GLY A 70 -19.86 -3.90 2.45
CA GLY A 70 -18.42 -4.15 2.56
C GLY A 70 -17.58 -2.91 2.25
N ALA A 71 -17.93 -2.17 1.19
CA ALA A 71 -17.22 -0.95 0.80
C ALA A 71 -17.38 0.18 1.82
N ILE A 72 -18.57 0.36 2.40
CA ILE A 72 -18.82 1.33 3.47
C ILE A 72 -18.04 0.94 4.72
N ALA A 73 -18.07 -0.34 5.11
CA ALA A 73 -17.31 -0.85 6.25
C ALA A 73 -15.80 -0.68 6.07
N GLY A 74 -15.26 -0.99 4.88
CA GLY A 74 -13.86 -0.80 4.55
C GLY A 74 -13.45 0.67 4.53
N SER A 75 -14.33 1.56 4.05
CA SER A 75 -14.11 3.01 4.07
C SER A 75 -14.08 3.56 5.49
N ALA A 76 -15.03 3.17 6.35
CA ALA A 76 -15.07 3.57 7.76
C ALA A 76 -13.84 3.07 8.53
N ALA A 77 -13.45 1.81 8.30
CA ALA A 77 -12.23 1.22 8.86
C ALA A 77 -10.98 2.00 8.42
N THR A 78 -10.90 2.33 7.12
CA THR A 78 -9.79 3.10 6.55
C THR A 78 -9.67 4.47 7.19
N VAL A 79 -10.78 5.18 7.45
CA VAL A 79 -10.77 6.47 8.16
C VAL A 79 -10.22 6.31 9.57
N GLY A 80 -10.70 5.32 10.33
CA GLY A 80 -10.25 5.10 11.72
C GLY A 80 -8.79 4.65 11.83
N SER A 81 -8.30 3.86 10.89
CA SER A 81 -6.92 3.34 10.89
C SER A 81 -5.94 4.20 10.08
N TYR A 82 -6.39 5.29 9.45
CA TYR A 82 -5.60 6.07 8.50
C TYR A 82 -4.28 6.62 9.06
N PRO A 83 -4.20 7.12 10.31
CA PRO A 83 -2.94 7.61 10.86
C PRO A 83 -1.81 6.57 10.81
N PHE A 84 -2.13 5.29 11.01
CA PHE A 84 -1.15 4.21 10.92
C PHE A 84 -0.75 3.91 9.47
N ASP A 85 -1.67 4.00 8.50
CA ASP A 85 -1.34 3.86 7.06
C ASP A 85 -0.38 4.96 6.59
N LEU A 86 -0.61 6.20 7.06
CA LEU A 86 0.28 7.32 6.78
C LEU A 86 1.67 7.08 7.38
N LEU A 87 1.74 6.75 8.68
CA LEU A 87 3.01 6.51 9.38
C LEU A 87 3.80 5.35 8.77
N ARG A 88 3.11 4.27 8.39
CA ARG A 88 3.68 3.16 7.64
C ARG A 88 4.34 3.65 6.37
N THR A 89 3.62 4.43 5.56
CA THR A 89 4.10 4.90 4.27
C THR A 89 5.27 5.86 4.42
N ILE A 90 5.21 6.76 5.41
CA ILE A 90 6.27 7.70 5.72
C ILE A 90 7.55 6.94 6.11
N LEU A 91 7.49 6.04 7.08
CA LEU A 91 8.67 5.29 7.53
C LEU A 91 9.25 4.39 6.44
N ALA A 92 8.40 3.74 5.63
CA ALA A 92 8.83 2.90 4.52
C ALA A 92 9.44 3.71 3.35
N SER A 93 9.11 5.00 3.23
CA SER A 93 9.59 5.87 2.15
C SER A 93 10.92 6.56 2.41
N GLN A 94 11.42 6.49 3.65
CA GLN A 94 12.67 7.13 4.02
C GLN A 94 13.85 6.42 3.35
N GLY A 95 14.59 7.15 2.52
CA GLY A 95 15.94 6.75 2.14
C GLY A 95 16.94 7.10 3.24
N GLU A 96 18.15 6.53 3.17
CA GLU A 96 19.24 6.95 4.04
C GLU A 96 19.61 8.43 3.84
N PRO A 97 20.10 9.11 4.88
CA PRO A 97 20.58 10.48 4.77
C PRO A 97 21.83 10.53 3.87
N LYS A 98 21.64 10.80 2.57
CA LYS A 98 22.76 11.13 1.69
C LYS A 98 23.29 12.51 2.08
N PHE A 99 24.47 12.57 2.72
CA PHE A 99 25.26 13.80 2.84
C PHE A 99 25.62 14.26 1.42
N CYS A 100 24.99 15.32 0.92
CA CYS A 100 25.38 15.94 -0.34
C CYS A 100 26.65 16.77 -0.08
N VAL A 101 27.82 16.14 -0.24
CA VAL A 101 29.09 16.87 -0.32
C VAL A 101 29.28 17.29 -1.79
N PRO A 102 29.66 18.55 -2.07
CA PRO A 102 29.91 19.03 -3.44
C PRO A 102 30.88 18.11 -4.20
N SER A 103 30.66 17.95 -5.51
CA SER A 103 31.40 17.04 -6.40
C SER A 103 32.91 17.31 -6.51
N SER A 104 33.42 18.39 -5.91
CA SER A 104 34.82 18.81 -5.93
C SER A 104 35.70 18.20 -4.84
N VAL A 105 35.17 17.36 -3.94
CA VAL A 105 35.90 16.85 -2.77
C VAL A 105 36.19 15.34 -2.87
N ASN A 106 37.48 14.98 -2.87
CA ASN A 106 37.98 13.60 -2.99
C ASN A 106 37.59 12.69 -1.81
N TYR A 107 37.46 11.38 -2.09
CA TYR A 107 36.98 10.34 -1.16
C TYR A 107 37.76 10.23 0.16
N LEU A 108 39.08 10.48 0.17
CA LEU A 108 39.90 10.40 1.39
C LEU A 108 39.65 11.58 2.34
N HIS A 109 39.30 12.75 1.78
CA HIS A 109 38.88 13.92 2.55
C HIS A 109 37.47 13.73 3.16
N LYS A 110 36.61 12.86 2.62
CA LYS A 110 35.26 12.62 3.17
C LYS A 110 35.26 12.07 4.60
N LYS A 111 36.24 11.23 4.99
CA LYS A 111 36.28 10.67 6.36
C LYS A 111 36.87 11.65 7.39
N ILE A 112 37.87 12.43 7.00
CA ILE A 112 38.55 13.39 7.88
C ILE A 112 37.65 14.61 8.10
N VAL A 113 37.06 15.14 7.02
CA VAL A 113 36.13 16.27 7.09
C VAL A 113 34.91 15.94 7.95
N VAL A 114 34.36 14.72 7.91
CA VAL A 114 33.22 14.32 8.76
C VAL A 114 33.57 14.28 10.25
N LYS A 115 34.79 13.86 10.61
CA LYS A 115 35.23 13.80 12.02
C LYS A 115 35.52 15.20 12.59
N GLU A 116 36.03 16.10 11.77
CA GLU A 116 36.35 17.49 12.12
C GLU A 116 35.11 18.41 12.02
N TYR A 117 34.14 18.09 11.15
CA TYR A 117 32.82 18.77 11.00
C TYR A 117 31.91 18.60 12.23
N MET A 118 32.00 17.49 12.95
CA MET A 118 31.21 17.27 14.17
C MET A 118 31.73 18.11 15.35
N ALA A 119 32.96 18.66 15.26
CA ALA A 119 33.60 19.43 16.33
C ALA A 119 33.36 20.95 16.23
N ASN A 120 33.08 21.50 15.04
CA ASN A 120 32.99 22.94 14.82
C ASN A 120 31.64 23.33 14.19
N HIS A 121 30.72 23.83 15.01
CA HIS A 121 29.33 24.21 14.71
C HIS A 121 29.11 25.32 13.65
N PHE A 122 30.13 25.74 12.90
CA PHE A 122 30.14 27.05 12.21
C PHE A 122 29.73 27.04 10.71
N VAL A 123 29.46 25.88 10.09
CA VAL A 123 29.03 25.83 8.67
C VAL A 123 27.62 25.23 8.56
N LEU A 124 26.63 25.96 9.05
CA LEU A 124 25.21 25.56 9.05
C LEU A 124 24.45 25.91 7.75
N ALA A 125 25.06 26.59 6.78
CA ALA A 125 24.30 27.22 5.68
C ALA A 125 24.06 26.35 4.42
N THR A 126 24.72 25.20 4.24
CA THR A 126 24.63 24.45 2.95
C THR A 126 24.37 22.95 3.07
N VAL A 127 24.33 22.39 4.28
CA VAL A 127 23.95 20.99 4.48
C VAL A 127 22.44 20.95 4.74
N GLN A 128 21.64 20.73 3.70
CA GLN A 128 20.24 20.36 3.88
C GLN A 128 20.18 19.01 4.60
N VAL A 129 20.01 19.01 5.92
CA VAL A 129 19.75 17.80 6.70
C VAL A 129 18.34 17.34 6.34
N PHE A 130 18.24 16.24 5.60
CA PHE A 130 16.96 15.66 5.22
C PHE A 130 16.29 15.03 6.45
N LYS A 131 14.99 15.30 6.61
CA LYS A 131 14.21 14.84 7.75
C LYS A 131 13.98 13.32 7.67
N VAL A 132 14.55 12.59 8.63
CA VAL A 132 14.40 11.13 8.79
C VAL A 132 13.82 10.88 10.18
N TYR A 133 12.75 10.10 10.27
CA TYR A 133 12.14 9.75 11.56
C TYR A 133 12.68 8.40 12.04
N PRO A 134 13.29 8.33 13.23
CA PRO A 134 13.82 7.08 13.74
C PRO A 134 12.69 6.13 14.19
N ASN A 135 11.58 6.68 14.70
CA ASN A 135 10.50 5.90 15.31
C ASN A 135 9.13 6.45 14.88
N MET A 136 8.12 5.59 14.92
CA MET A 136 6.71 5.94 14.66
C MET A 136 6.23 7.11 15.53
N ARG A 137 6.58 7.12 16.83
CA ARG A 137 6.19 8.20 17.76
C ARG A 137 6.79 9.55 17.35
N SER A 138 8.05 9.56 16.93
CA SER A 138 8.72 10.78 16.47
C SER A 138 8.04 11.34 15.22
N ALA A 139 7.71 10.47 14.25
CA ALA A 139 6.95 10.86 13.07
C ALA A 139 5.55 11.40 13.43
N LEU A 140 4.83 10.72 14.34
CA LEU A 140 3.50 11.14 14.76
C LEU A 140 3.50 12.52 15.42
N VAL A 141 4.36 12.71 16.44
CA VAL A 141 4.45 13.98 17.18
C VAL A 141 4.82 15.11 16.24
N ASP A 142 5.79 14.88 15.37
CA ASP A 142 6.23 15.89 14.42
C ASP A 142 5.15 16.28 13.40
N ILE A 143 4.41 15.30 12.84
CA ILE A 143 3.32 15.59 11.91
C ILE A 143 2.22 16.40 12.60
N VAL A 144 1.85 16.01 13.82
CA VAL A 144 0.82 16.72 14.59
C VAL A 144 1.27 18.16 14.91
N GLN A 145 2.54 18.37 15.24
CA GLN A 145 3.07 19.71 15.54
C GLN A 145 3.24 20.58 14.28
N THR A 146 3.64 19.99 13.15
CA THR A 146 3.95 20.75 11.92
C THR A 146 2.75 20.95 10.99
N ARG A 147 1.86 19.96 10.89
CA ARG A 147 0.70 19.95 9.97
C ARG A 147 -0.65 19.86 10.68
N GLY A 148 -0.65 19.74 12.00
CA GLY A 148 -1.86 19.49 12.78
C GLY A 148 -2.44 18.09 12.55
N VAL A 149 -3.58 17.82 13.18
CA VAL A 149 -4.30 16.54 13.09
C VAL A 149 -4.73 16.23 11.65
N ARG A 150 -5.06 17.27 10.86
CA ARG A 150 -5.39 17.11 9.43
C ARG A 150 -4.24 16.53 8.61
N GLY A 151 -2.99 16.80 9.01
CA GLY A 151 -1.81 16.23 8.37
C GLY A 151 -1.77 14.70 8.44
N LEU A 152 -2.39 14.09 9.46
CA LEU A 152 -2.47 12.63 9.58
C LEU A 152 -3.36 11.99 8.51
N TYR A 153 -4.20 12.77 7.83
CA TYR A 153 -5.14 12.32 6.81
C TYR A 153 -4.71 12.70 5.38
N ALA A 154 -3.44 13.04 5.19
CA ALA A 154 -2.89 13.37 3.87
C ALA A 154 -2.98 12.15 2.93
N GLY A 155 -3.80 12.28 1.87
CA GLY A 155 -4.04 11.21 0.91
C GLY A 155 -5.28 10.35 1.19
N LEU A 156 -6.12 10.71 2.17
CA LEU A 156 -7.33 9.95 2.48
C LEU A 156 -8.30 9.94 1.29
N THR A 157 -8.49 11.08 0.62
CA THR A 157 -9.40 11.22 -0.53
C THR A 157 -9.12 10.23 -1.66
N PRO A 158 -7.90 10.17 -2.25
CA PRO A 158 -7.62 9.17 -3.29
C PRO A 158 -7.76 7.74 -2.76
N THR A 159 -7.47 7.49 -1.47
CA THR A 159 -7.67 6.17 -0.85
C THR A 159 -9.14 5.76 -0.85
N LEU A 160 -10.05 6.65 -0.44
CA LEU A 160 -11.48 6.35 -0.39
C LEU A 160 -12.08 6.17 -1.79
N VAL A 161 -11.67 7.01 -2.74
CA VAL A 161 -12.10 6.91 -4.15
C VAL A 161 -11.61 5.61 -4.79
N GLU A 162 -10.45 5.09 -4.37
CA GLU A 162 -9.87 3.86 -4.90
C GLU A 162 -10.56 2.58 -4.41
N ILE A 163 -11.08 2.53 -3.18
CA ILE A 163 -11.63 1.30 -2.56
C ILE A 163 -12.71 0.65 -3.43
N ILE A 164 -13.70 1.42 -3.86
CA ILE A 164 -14.85 0.88 -4.60
C ILE A 164 -14.41 0.40 -6.00
N PRO A 165 -13.80 1.23 -6.87
CA PRO A 165 -13.32 0.78 -8.18
C PRO A 165 -12.38 -0.42 -8.09
N TYR A 166 -11.45 -0.43 -7.13
CA TYR A 166 -10.51 -1.54 -6.96
C TYR A 166 -11.25 -2.85 -6.67
N ALA A 167 -12.16 -2.86 -5.69
CA ALA A 167 -12.93 -4.05 -5.37
C ALA A 167 -13.84 -4.48 -6.54
N GLY A 168 -14.47 -3.53 -7.21
CA GLY A 168 -15.38 -3.81 -8.33
C GLY A 168 -14.65 -4.43 -9.52
N LEU A 169 -13.50 -3.86 -9.90
CA LEU A 169 -12.63 -4.42 -10.93
C LEU A 169 -12.08 -5.78 -10.51
N GLN A 170 -11.69 -5.95 -9.24
CA GLN A 170 -11.11 -7.20 -8.78
C GLN A 170 -12.11 -8.35 -8.86
N PHE A 171 -13.31 -8.19 -8.30
CA PHE A 171 -14.34 -9.23 -8.34
C PHE A 171 -14.93 -9.40 -9.74
N GLY A 172 -15.18 -8.30 -10.46
CA GLY A 172 -15.74 -8.34 -11.81
C GLY A 172 -14.80 -8.99 -12.82
N SER A 173 -13.51 -8.63 -12.80
CA SER A 173 -12.51 -9.27 -13.65
C SER A 173 -12.25 -10.72 -13.24
N TYR A 174 -12.27 -11.04 -11.95
CA TYR A 174 -12.17 -12.43 -11.49
C TYR A 174 -13.30 -13.29 -12.03
N ASP A 175 -14.55 -12.84 -11.91
CA ASP A 175 -15.71 -13.58 -12.43
C ASP A 175 -15.63 -13.73 -13.96
N THR A 176 -15.24 -12.68 -14.66
CA THR A 176 -15.06 -12.71 -16.13
C THR A 176 -13.99 -13.70 -16.55
N PHE A 177 -12.80 -13.66 -15.91
CA PHE A 177 -11.70 -14.56 -16.21
C PHE A 177 -12.01 -16.01 -15.83
N LYS A 178 -12.66 -16.23 -14.68
CA LYS A 178 -13.13 -17.56 -14.26
C LYS A 178 -14.12 -18.14 -15.26
N ARG A 179 -15.14 -17.39 -15.68
CA ARG A 179 -16.11 -17.83 -16.70
C ARG A 179 -15.45 -18.17 -18.03
N SER A 180 -14.50 -17.33 -18.45
CA SER A 180 -13.75 -17.53 -19.68
C SER A 180 -12.89 -18.79 -19.62
N MET A 181 -12.19 -19.02 -18.49
CA MET A 181 -11.39 -20.21 -18.24
C MET A 181 -12.24 -21.48 -18.21
N MET A 182 -13.38 -21.48 -17.53
CA MET A 182 -14.30 -22.62 -17.49
C MET A 182 -14.86 -22.92 -18.89
N SER A 183 -15.20 -21.89 -19.67
CA SER A 183 -15.63 -22.06 -21.07
C SER A 183 -14.52 -22.65 -21.95
N TRP A 184 -13.28 -22.23 -21.73
CA TRP A 184 -12.12 -22.77 -22.45
C TRP A 184 -11.86 -24.25 -22.10
N ASN A 185 -11.95 -24.61 -20.81
CA ASN A 185 -11.81 -26.00 -20.36
C ASN A 185 -12.87 -26.91 -20.99
N ARG A 186 -14.14 -26.46 -21.00
CA ARG A 186 -15.23 -27.21 -21.66
C ARG A 186 -14.94 -27.46 -23.13
N TYR A 187 -14.49 -26.43 -23.85
CA TYR A 187 -14.16 -26.55 -25.27
C TYR A 187 -12.97 -27.50 -25.53
N ARG A 188 -11.93 -27.44 -24.68
CA ARG A 188 -10.68 -28.18 -24.91
C ARG A 188 -10.71 -29.63 -24.44
N TYR A 189 -11.43 -29.91 -23.35
CA TYR A 189 -11.43 -31.23 -22.70
C TYR A 189 -12.79 -31.94 -22.73
N GLY A 190 -13.86 -31.29 -23.20
CA GLY A 190 -15.19 -31.90 -23.27
C GLY A 190 -15.78 -32.29 -21.91
N ILE A 191 -15.25 -31.72 -20.81
CA ILE A 191 -15.70 -32.02 -19.45
C ILE A 191 -17.01 -31.25 -19.21
N GLU A 192 -18.14 -31.95 -19.17
CA GLU A 192 -19.48 -31.42 -18.90
C GLU A 192 -19.82 -31.31 -17.40
N GLU A 193 -19.09 -32.02 -16.53
CA GLU A 193 -19.39 -32.01 -15.10
C GLU A 193 -18.90 -30.74 -14.40
N ASP A 194 -19.64 -30.37 -13.35
CA ASP A 194 -19.60 -29.17 -12.50
C ASP A 194 -18.30 -29.03 -11.68
N ASP A 195 -17.19 -29.52 -12.23
CA ASP A 195 -15.90 -29.56 -11.56
C ASP A 195 -15.24 -28.19 -11.66
N SER A 196 -15.25 -27.51 -10.53
CA SER A 196 -14.60 -26.24 -10.30
C SER A 196 -13.20 -26.21 -10.93
N ALA A 197 -12.89 -25.13 -11.66
CA ALA A 197 -11.56 -24.95 -12.27
C ALA A 197 -10.45 -25.31 -11.27
N SER A 198 -9.40 -26.00 -11.71
CA SER A 198 -8.29 -26.43 -10.85
C SER A 198 -7.80 -25.27 -9.98
N SER A 199 -7.39 -25.54 -8.73
CA SER A 199 -6.88 -24.53 -7.79
C SER A 199 -5.82 -23.62 -8.42
N PHE A 200 -4.96 -24.19 -9.29
CA PHE A 200 -3.97 -23.41 -10.04
C PHE A 200 -4.60 -22.49 -11.10
N GLN A 201 -5.64 -22.93 -11.81
CA GLN A 201 -6.38 -22.08 -12.76
C GLN A 201 -7.14 -20.96 -12.04
N LEU A 202 -7.77 -21.25 -10.90
CA LEU A 202 -8.40 -20.23 -10.06
C LEU A 202 -7.38 -19.22 -9.53
N PHE A 203 -6.20 -19.69 -9.13
CA PHE A 203 -5.08 -18.83 -8.76
C PHE A 203 -4.66 -17.91 -9.91
N LEU A 204 -4.49 -18.45 -11.13
CA LEU A 204 -4.15 -17.63 -12.30
C LEU A 204 -5.23 -16.59 -12.61
N CYS A 205 -6.52 -16.96 -12.52
CA CYS A 205 -7.63 -16.03 -12.69
C CYS A 205 -7.60 -14.92 -11.62
N GLY A 206 -7.37 -15.28 -10.36
CA GLY A 206 -7.23 -14.33 -9.24
C GLY A 206 -6.03 -13.40 -9.41
N PHE A 207 -4.88 -13.93 -9.83
CA PHE A 207 -3.66 -13.17 -10.08
C PHE A 207 -3.84 -12.20 -11.26
N ALA A 208 -4.45 -12.66 -12.36
CA ALA A 208 -4.74 -11.82 -13.52
C ALA A 208 -5.73 -10.70 -13.16
N ALA A 209 -6.82 -11.04 -12.44
CA ALA A 209 -7.82 -10.06 -12.00
C ALA A 209 -7.22 -9.03 -11.02
N GLY A 210 -6.41 -9.48 -10.07
CA GLY A 210 -5.69 -8.60 -9.14
C GLY A 210 -4.73 -7.67 -9.88
N THR A 211 -3.94 -8.19 -10.83
CA THR A 211 -3.01 -7.39 -11.62
C THR A 211 -3.73 -6.35 -12.49
N PHE A 212 -4.83 -6.74 -13.13
CA PHE A 212 -5.64 -5.83 -13.94
C PHE A 212 -6.25 -4.70 -13.09
N SER A 213 -6.86 -5.04 -11.96
CA SER A 213 -7.46 -4.06 -11.05
C SER A 213 -6.43 -3.11 -10.46
N LYS A 214 -5.26 -3.67 -10.07
CA LYS A 214 -4.10 -2.91 -9.63
C LYS A 214 -3.66 -1.93 -10.71
N ALA A 215 -3.50 -2.37 -11.96
CA ALA A 215 -3.08 -1.51 -13.06
C ALA A 215 -4.09 -0.39 -13.35
N ALA A 216 -5.39 -0.70 -13.35
CA ALA A 216 -6.45 0.27 -13.60
C ALA A 216 -6.53 1.35 -12.50
N CYS A 217 -6.37 0.96 -11.23
CA CYS A 217 -6.42 1.87 -10.08
C CYS A 217 -5.06 2.48 -9.71
N HIS A 218 -3.96 2.03 -10.32
CA HIS A 218 -2.59 2.47 -10.01
C HIS A 218 -2.39 4.00 -10.03
N PRO A 219 -3.04 4.78 -10.92
CA PRO A 219 -2.95 6.24 -10.88
C PRO A 219 -3.39 6.86 -9.54
N LEU A 220 -4.45 6.33 -8.92
CA LEU A 220 -4.93 6.80 -7.61
C LEU A 220 -3.95 6.40 -6.50
N ASP A 221 -3.40 5.20 -6.61
CA ASP A 221 -2.37 4.66 -5.73
C ASP A 221 -1.12 5.57 -5.71
N VAL A 222 -0.67 6.03 -6.90
CA VAL A 222 0.43 7.00 -7.03
C VAL A 222 0.08 8.33 -6.37
N VAL A 223 -1.12 8.87 -6.61
CA VAL A 223 -1.55 10.13 -5.99
C VAL A 223 -1.61 10.00 -4.48
N LYS A 224 -2.24 8.95 -3.95
CA LYS A 224 -2.26 8.63 -2.52
C LYS A 224 -0.85 8.68 -1.93
N LYS A 225 0.08 7.91 -2.51
CA LYS A 225 1.47 7.88 -2.03
C LYS A 225 2.14 9.24 -2.15
N ARG A 226 1.81 10.07 -3.14
CA ARG A 226 2.34 11.43 -3.26
C ARG A 226 1.90 12.34 -2.13
N PHE A 227 0.62 12.33 -1.78
CA PHE A 227 0.11 13.09 -0.64
C PHE A 227 0.68 12.58 0.70
N GLN A 228 0.79 11.27 0.88
CA GLN A 228 1.26 10.67 2.13
C GLN A 228 2.71 11.04 2.50
N ILE A 229 3.55 11.33 1.51
CA ILE A 229 4.96 11.66 1.75
C ILE A 229 5.35 13.03 1.19
N GLU A 230 4.36 13.89 1.01
CA GLU A 230 4.58 15.31 0.77
C GLU A 230 5.58 15.86 1.81
N GLY A 231 6.52 16.71 1.38
CA GLY A 231 7.56 17.28 2.26
C GLY A 231 8.70 16.33 2.67
N LEU A 232 8.68 15.05 2.28
CA LEU A 232 9.78 14.11 2.52
C LEU A 232 10.68 13.95 1.28
N LYS A 233 11.95 13.59 1.49
CA LYS A 233 12.90 13.35 0.40
C LYS A 233 12.49 12.08 -0.35
N ARG A 234 12.35 12.16 -1.67
CA ARG A 234 12.23 11.01 -2.57
C ARG A 234 13.49 10.82 -3.38
N HIS A 235 13.78 9.57 -3.73
CA HIS A 235 14.75 9.28 -4.78
C HIS A 235 14.16 9.68 -6.15
N PRO A 236 14.92 10.38 -7.04
CA PRO A 236 14.40 10.91 -8.32
C PRO A 236 13.70 9.88 -9.21
N ARG A 237 14.11 8.60 -9.14
CA ARG A 237 13.45 7.48 -9.86
C ARG A 237 11.96 7.29 -9.50
N TYR A 238 11.53 7.65 -8.29
CA TYR A 238 10.15 7.51 -7.83
C TYR A 238 9.29 8.78 -8.03
N GLY A 239 9.83 9.79 -8.71
CA GLY A 239 9.14 11.05 -9.00
C GLY A 239 9.84 12.27 -8.41
N ALA A 240 9.41 13.46 -8.83
CA ALA A 240 9.93 14.74 -8.32
C ALA A 240 9.57 14.96 -6.85
N ARG A 241 10.35 15.80 -6.15
CA ARG A 241 10.04 16.25 -4.79
C ARG A 241 8.71 17.00 -4.81
N ILE A 242 7.86 16.70 -3.84
CA ILE A 242 6.61 17.44 -3.61
C ILE A 242 6.89 18.39 -2.45
N GLU A 243 6.95 19.68 -2.76
CA GLU A 243 7.00 20.72 -1.74
C GLU A 243 5.65 20.81 -1.02
N SER A 244 5.68 21.21 0.25
CA SER A 244 4.48 21.42 1.05
C SER A 244 3.54 22.41 0.33
N SER A 245 2.28 22.04 0.12
CA SER A 245 1.24 22.80 -0.61
C SER A 245 1.29 22.74 -2.14
N THR A 246 2.06 21.82 -2.75
CA THR A 246 2.11 21.70 -4.22
C THR A 246 0.77 21.24 -4.82
N TYR A 247 0.01 20.41 -4.11
CA TYR A 247 -1.24 19.84 -4.61
C TYR A 247 -2.45 20.42 -3.89
N LYS A 248 -3.25 21.21 -4.61
CA LYS A 248 -4.52 21.75 -4.11
C LYS A 248 -5.62 20.69 -3.97
N GLY A 249 -5.47 19.55 -4.65
CA GLY A 249 -6.41 18.43 -4.63
C GLY A 249 -5.99 17.26 -5.52
N MET A 250 -6.77 16.18 -5.49
CA MET A 250 -6.48 14.93 -6.21
C MET A 250 -6.38 15.15 -7.74
N TYR A 251 -7.33 15.86 -8.32
CA TYR A 251 -7.33 16.15 -9.77
C TYR A 251 -6.13 16.99 -10.19
N HIS A 252 -5.81 18.04 -9.42
CA HIS A 252 -4.62 18.85 -9.66
C HIS A 252 -3.34 18.00 -9.60
N ALA A 253 -3.26 17.06 -8.66
CA ALA A 253 -2.13 16.15 -8.58
C ALA A 253 -2.04 15.22 -9.80
N LEU A 254 -3.15 14.62 -10.26
CA LEU A 254 -3.15 13.79 -11.46
C LEU A 254 -2.65 14.57 -12.68
N THR A 255 -3.20 15.75 -12.93
CA THR A 255 -2.80 16.60 -14.06
C THR A 255 -1.33 16.99 -13.97
N GLU A 256 -0.88 17.44 -12.79
CA GLU A 256 0.49 17.87 -12.58
C GLU A 256 1.51 16.73 -12.79
N ILE A 257 1.17 15.50 -12.40
CA ILE A 257 2.01 14.31 -12.65
C ILE A 257 2.11 14.05 -14.15
N VAL A 258 1.00 14.11 -14.87
CA VAL A 258 0.98 13.89 -16.32
C VAL A 258 1.78 14.99 -17.04
N VAL A 259 1.64 16.25 -16.63
CA VAL A 259 2.36 17.38 -17.24
C VAL A 259 3.86 17.30 -16.94
N LYS A 260 4.28 17.00 -15.71
CA LYS A 260 5.70 17.01 -15.31
C LYS A 260 6.46 15.72 -15.60
N GLU A 261 5.80 14.57 -15.53
CA GLU A 261 6.44 13.24 -15.62
C GLU A 261 5.87 12.38 -16.76
N GLY A 262 4.88 12.89 -17.49
CA GLY A 262 4.16 12.12 -18.51
C GLY A 262 3.26 11.04 -17.93
N PHE A 263 2.59 10.31 -18.81
CA PHE A 263 1.76 9.16 -18.44
C PHE A 263 2.54 8.07 -17.70
N GLY A 264 3.85 7.91 -18.00
CA GLY A 264 4.71 6.98 -17.27
C GLY A 264 4.84 7.29 -15.78
N GLY A 265 4.67 8.55 -15.36
CA GLY A 265 4.65 8.97 -13.97
C GLY A 265 3.51 8.35 -13.15
N LEU A 266 2.35 8.13 -13.79
CA LEU A 266 1.18 7.52 -13.16
C LEU A 266 1.32 6.02 -12.94
N TYR A 267 2.26 5.33 -13.61
CA TYR A 267 2.48 3.88 -13.52
C TYR A 267 3.79 3.50 -12.83
N LYS A 268 4.51 4.48 -12.24
CA LYS A 268 5.72 4.23 -11.46
C LYS A 268 5.41 3.33 -10.27
N GLY A 269 6.17 2.24 -10.15
CA GLY A 269 6.03 1.29 -9.04
C GLY A 269 4.99 0.19 -9.24
N LEU A 270 4.30 0.11 -10.39
CA LEU A 270 3.32 -0.96 -10.66
C LEU A 270 4.00 -2.34 -10.63
N PHE A 271 5.08 -2.51 -11.39
CA PHE A 271 5.81 -3.78 -11.45
C PHE A 271 6.29 -4.30 -10.08
N PRO A 272 7.04 -3.53 -9.26
CA PRO A 272 7.43 -4.01 -7.94
C PRO A 272 6.24 -4.25 -7.02
N SER A 273 5.10 -3.57 -7.22
CA SER A 273 3.89 -3.86 -6.46
C SER A 273 3.26 -5.21 -6.82
N VAL A 274 3.23 -5.57 -8.10
CA VAL A 274 2.69 -6.87 -8.59
C VAL A 274 3.62 -8.03 -8.19
N VAL A 275 4.94 -7.83 -8.32
CA VAL A 275 5.93 -8.82 -7.87
C VAL A 275 5.83 -9.06 -6.37
N LYS A 276 5.54 -8.02 -5.59
CA LYS A 276 5.34 -8.15 -4.14
C LYS A 276 4.06 -8.92 -3.77
N SER A 277 2.98 -8.79 -4.55
CA SER A 277 1.69 -9.39 -4.18
C SER A 277 1.66 -10.91 -4.29
N ALA A 278 2.41 -11.51 -5.23
CA ALA A 278 2.40 -12.97 -5.42
C ALA A 278 2.96 -13.75 -4.21
N PRO A 279 4.19 -13.47 -3.71
CA PRO A 279 4.70 -14.14 -2.52
C PRO A 279 3.90 -13.84 -1.26
N ALA A 280 3.40 -12.61 -1.11
CA ALA A 280 2.58 -12.23 0.04
C ALA A 280 1.27 -13.03 0.09
N GLY A 281 0.61 -13.23 -1.06
CA GLY A 281 -0.59 -14.06 -1.17
C GLY A 281 -0.29 -15.53 -0.84
N ALA A 282 0.79 -16.09 -1.40
CA ALA A 282 1.18 -17.48 -1.15
C ALA A 282 1.47 -17.74 0.34
N VAL A 283 2.25 -16.88 0.99
CA VAL A 283 2.56 -17.02 2.43
C VAL A 283 1.30 -16.90 3.27
N THR A 284 0.39 -15.99 2.94
CA THR A 284 -0.87 -15.82 3.69
C THR A 284 -1.74 -17.06 3.59
N PHE A 285 -1.84 -17.65 2.39
CA PHE A 285 -2.63 -18.85 2.15
C PHE A 285 -2.06 -20.07 2.87
N VAL A 286 -0.76 -20.31 2.73
CA VAL A 286 -0.07 -21.41 3.43
C VAL A 286 -0.19 -21.26 4.95
N ALA A 287 0.00 -20.05 5.48
CA ALA A 287 -0.17 -19.80 6.91
C ALA A 287 -1.60 -20.06 7.37
N TYR A 288 -2.60 -19.69 6.57
CA TYR A 288 -4.00 -19.96 6.87
C TYR A 288 -4.30 -21.47 6.92
N GLU A 289 -3.83 -22.25 5.94
CA GLU A 289 -4.01 -23.70 5.90
C GLU A 289 -3.39 -24.35 7.16
N TYR A 290 -2.11 -24.09 7.43
CA TYR A 290 -1.43 -24.66 8.60
C TYR A 290 -2.11 -24.32 9.93
N ILE A 291 -2.56 -23.07 10.10
CA ILE A 291 -3.21 -22.64 11.34
C ILE A 291 -4.61 -23.27 11.46
N SER A 292 -5.34 -23.37 10.35
CA SER A 292 -6.68 -23.97 10.33
C SER A 292 -6.59 -25.47 10.66
N ASP A 293 -5.69 -26.20 10.02
CA ASP A 293 -5.45 -27.62 10.29
C ASP A 293 -5.04 -27.85 11.75
N TRP A 294 -4.14 -27.01 12.28
CA TRP A 294 -3.72 -27.08 13.68
C TRP A 294 -4.89 -26.85 14.65
N LEU A 295 -5.74 -25.84 14.39
CA LEU A 295 -6.91 -25.57 15.22
C LEU A 295 -7.93 -26.71 15.16
N GLU A 296 -8.18 -27.26 13.98
CA GLU A 296 -9.06 -28.43 13.82
C GLU A 296 -8.53 -29.63 14.60
N SER A 297 -7.22 -29.88 14.55
CA SER A 297 -6.59 -30.96 15.31
C SER A 297 -6.65 -30.79 16.84
N LEU A 298 -6.87 -29.56 17.33
CA LEU A 298 -7.01 -29.26 18.75
C LEU A 298 -8.47 -29.32 19.22
N LEU A 299 -9.42 -29.15 18.30
CA LEU A 299 -10.86 -29.22 18.55
C LEU A 299 -11.44 -30.63 18.38
N MET A 300 -10.72 -31.53 17.71
CA MET A 300 -11.01 -32.97 17.60
C MET A 300 -10.31 -33.78 18.69
#